data_AF-A0A7C4C3R9-F1
#
_entry.id   AF-A0A7C4C3R9-F1
#
_cell.length_a   1.000
_cell.length_b   1.000
_cell.length_c   1.000
_cell.angle_alpha   90.00
_cell.angle_beta   90.00
_cell.angle_gamma   90.00
#
_symmetry.space_group_name_H-M   'P 1'
#
loop_
_entity.id
_entity.type
_entity.pdbx_description
1 polymer ?
#
loop_
_entity_poly.entity_id
_entity_poly.type
_entity_poly.pdbx_seq_one_letter_code
_entity_poly.pdbx_strand_id
1 'polypeptide(L)' 'MDRLIREAFDALFHAARIASMTYLSIEVSRWDLIRRELPEPYGDKFKEFIKVLHIKYFYHGAILRIWLKRNLINGI' A
#
# COMPACT_ATOMS: atom_id res chain seq x y z
N MET A 1 -5.05 14.64 10.65
CA MET A 1 -4.92 14.61 9.17
C MET A 1 -4.38 13.25 8.69
N ASP A 2 -3.37 12.68 9.35
CA ASP A 2 -2.73 11.41 8.95
C ASP A 2 -3.62 10.16 8.90
N ARG A 3 -4.65 10.05 9.75
CA ARG A 3 -5.47 8.83 9.86
C ARG A 3 -6.39 8.64 8.65
N LEU A 4 -7.16 9.67 8.29
CA LEU A 4 -8.10 9.62 7.16
C LEU A 4 -7.37 9.38 5.83
N ILE A 5 -6.19 9.98 5.67
CA ILE A 5 -5.35 9.78 4.49
C ILE A 5 -4.88 8.33 4.39
N ARG A 6 -4.43 7.73 5.51
CA ARG A 6 -4.03 6.31 5.55
C ARG A 6 -5.21 5.38 5.25
N GLU A 7 -6.36 5.64 5.85
CA GLU A 7 -7.59 4.85 5.64
C GLU A 7 -8.02 4.93 4.17
N ALA A 8 -7.96 6.10 3.54
CA ALA A 8 -8.27 6.26 2.12
C ALA A 8 -7.32 5.47 1.21
N PHE A 9 -6.00 5.53 1.48
CA PHE A 9 -5.02 4.77 0.69
C PHE A 9 -5.08 3.26 0.93
N ASP A 10 -5.40 2.82 2.15
CA ASP A 10 -5.63 1.41 2.47
C ASP A 10 -6.88 0.87 1.76
N ALA A 11 -7.97 1.64 1.76
CA ALA A 11 -9.19 1.32 1.02
C ALA A 11 -8.92 1.23 -0.50
N LEU A 12 -8.12 2.15 -1.05
CA LEU A 12 -7.73 2.10 -2.47
C LEU A 12 -6.88 0.87 -2.79
N PHE A 13 -5.94 0.50 -1.92
CA PHE A 13 -5.15 -0.71 -2.07
C PHE A 13 -6.03 -1.98 -2.02
N HIS A 14 -6.99 -1.99 -1.10
CA HIS A 14 -7.95 -3.09 -0.98
C HIS A 14 -8.81 -3.23 -2.24
N ALA A 15 -9.32 -2.13 -2.79
CA ALA A 15 -10.08 -2.13 -4.04
C ALA A 15 -9.25 -2.66 -5.22
N ALA A 16 -7.99 -2.21 -5.35
CA ALA A 16 -7.08 -2.70 -6.38
C ALA A 16 -6.85 -4.22 -6.26
N ARG A 17 -6.67 -4.72 -5.03
CA ARG A 17 -6.50 -6.15 -4.76
C ARG A 17 -7.74 -6.96 -5.18
N ILE A 18 -8.94 -6.51 -4.84
CA ILE A 18 -10.19 -7.17 -5.23
C ILE A 18 -10.32 -7.20 -6.75
N ALA A 19 -10.09 -6.08 -7.43
CA ALA A 19 -10.17 -6.02 -8.89
C ALA A 19 -9.20 -7.01 -9.57
N SER A 20 -7.96 -7.10 -9.09
CA SER A 20 -6.98 -8.07 -9.61
C SER A 20 -7.36 -9.52 -9.29
N MET A 21 -7.91 -9.81 -8.11
CA MET A 21 -8.41 -11.14 -7.77
C MET A 21 -9.58 -11.55 -8.67
N THR A 22 -10.52 -10.64 -8.92
CA THR A 22 -11.65 -10.85 -9.84
C THR A 22 -11.15 -11.12 -11.26
N TYR A 23 -10.18 -10.34 -11.74
CA TYR A 23 -9.58 -10.54 -13.06
C TYR A 23 -8.93 -11.92 -13.21
N LEU A 24 -8.24 -12.38 -12.16
CA LEU A 24 -7.55 -13.68 -12.15
C LEU A 24 -8.47 -14.85 -11.80
N SER A 25 -9.73 -14.59 -11.41
CA SER A 25 -10.67 -15.60 -10.92
C SER A 25 -10.12 -16.45 -9.76
N ILE A 26 -9.40 -15.81 -8.83
CA ILE A 26 -8.82 -16.47 -7.64
C ILE A 26 -9.48 -15.98 -6.34
N GLU A 27 -9.66 -16.88 -5.39
CA GLU A 27 -10.09 -16.53 -4.05
C GLU A 27 -8.89 -16.11 -3.18
N VAL A 28 -9.07 -15.02 -2.44
CA VAL A 28 -8.15 -14.35 -1.48
C VAL A 28 -6.69 -14.82 -1.53
N SER A 29 -5.90 -14.19 -2.41
CA SER A 29 -4.45 -14.42 -2.49
C SER A 29 -3.66 -13.29 -1.87
N ARG A 30 -2.48 -13.61 -1.32
CA ARG A 30 -1.52 -12.57 -0.88
C ARG A 30 -1.11 -11.72 -2.10
N TRP A 31 -0.82 -10.43 -1.89
CA TRP A 31 -0.54 -9.50 -2.97
C TRP A 31 0.72 -9.88 -3.79
N ASP A 32 1.68 -10.58 -3.19
CA ASP A 32 2.87 -11.12 -3.88
C ASP A 32 2.50 -12.15 -4.95
N LEU A 33 1.47 -12.97 -4.70
CA LEU A 33 0.96 -13.95 -5.64
C LEU A 33 0.15 -13.27 -6.74
N ILE A 34 -0.76 -12.36 -6.39
CA ILE A 34 -1.54 -11.57 -7.36
C ILE A 34 -0.60 -10.88 -8.37
N ARG A 35 0.49 -10.27 -7.88
CA ARG A 35 1.52 -9.65 -8.74
C ARG A 35 2.14 -10.62 -9.74
N ARG A 36 2.39 -11.88 -9.33
CA ARG A 36 3.07 -12.88 -10.17
C ARG A 36 2.15 -13.47 -11.23
N GLU A 37 0.86 -13.56 -10.92
CA GLU A 37 -0.15 -14.14 -11.81
C GLU A 37 -0.72 -13.11 -12.80
N LEU A 38 -0.59 -11.81 -12.52
CA LEU A 38 -1.02 -10.77 -13.45
C LEU A 38 -0.13 -10.76 -14.71
N PRO A 39 -0.73 -10.81 -15.92
CA PRO A 39 0.03 -10.69 -17.16
C PRO A 39 0.59 -9.27 -17.32
N GLU A 40 1.70 -9.13 -18.03
CA GLU A 40 2.23 -7.81 -18.37
C GLU A 40 1.25 -7.04 -19.28
N PRO A 41 1.05 -5.72 -19.08
CA PRO A 41 1.78 -4.81 -18.17
C PRO A 41 1.16 -4.68 -16.76
N TYR A 42 0.18 -5.50 -16.41
CA TYR A 42 -0.63 -5.31 -15.20
C TYR A 42 0.14 -5.70 -13.93
N GLY A 43 1.03 -6.69 -14.00
CA GLY A 43 1.91 -7.07 -12.88
C GLY A 43 2.81 -5.92 -12.44
N ASP A 44 3.44 -5.23 -13.40
CA ASP A 44 4.28 -4.06 -13.14
C ASP A 44 3.48 -2.87 -12.60
N LYS A 45 2.31 -2.58 -13.17
CA LYS A 45 1.41 -1.54 -12.64
C LYS A 45 0.96 -1.84 -11.20
N PHE A 46 0.62 -3.10 -10.92
CA PHE A 46 0.21 -3.53 -9.57
C PHE A 46 1.37 -3.40 -8.56
N LYS A 47 2.60 -3.68 -8.98
CA LYS A 47 3.81 -3.47 -8.18
C LYS A 47 4.02 -2.00 -7.84
N GLU A 48 3.79 -1.08 -8.77
CA GLU A 48 3.84 0.36 -8.50
C GLU A 48 2.78 0.79 -7.48
N PHE A 49 1.54 0.29 -7.63
CA PHE A 49 0.48 0.53 -6.66
C PHE A 49 0.87 0.07 -5.25
N ILE A 50 1.43 -1.14 -5.09
CA ILE A 50 1.92 -1.63 -3.79
C ILE A 50 3.00 -0.71 -3.22
N LYS A 51 3.99 -0.33 -4.03
CA LYS A 51 5.11 0.51 -3.59
C LYS A 51 4.65 1.87 -3.08
N VAL A 52 3.66 2.47 -3.73
CA VAL A 52 3.12 3.78 -3.33
C VAL A 52 2.17 3.62 -2.14
N LEU A 53 1.12 2.81 -2.28
CA LEU A 53 0.01 2.74 -1.33
C LEU A 53 0.41 2.02 -0.04
N HIS A 54 1.11 0.88 -0.16
CA HIS A 54 1.44 0.04 0.98
C HIS A 54 2.79 0.40 1.60
N ILE A 55 3.83 0.72 0.84
CA ILE A 55 5.18 0.95 1.43
C ILE A 55 5.40 2.42 1.82
N LYS A 56 5.09 3.38 0.94
CA LYS A 56 5.30 4.79 1.26
C LYS A 56 4.28 5.30 2.28
N TYR A 57 2.99 5.05 2.11
CA TYR A 57 1.99 5.62 3.00
C TYR A 57 1.79 4.83 4.31
N PHE A 58 1.84 3.49 4.27
CA PHE A 58 1.65 2.67 5.48
C PHE A 58 2.90 2.71 6.40
N TYR A 59 4.09 2.41 5.85
CA TYR A 59 5.34 2.36 6.63
C TYR A 59 5.99 3.74 6.80
N HIS A 60 6.19 4.52 5.73
CA HIS A 60 6.90 5.81 5.87
C HIS A 60 6.04 6.91 6.50
N GLY A 61 4.71 6.86 6.38
CA GLY A 61 3.85 7.77 7.15
C GLY A 61 4.04 7.61 8.66
N ALA A 62 4.33 6.39 9.15
CA ALA A 62 4.62 6.14 10.56
C ALA A 62 6.07 6.51 10.93
N ILE A 63 7.04 6.19 10.06
CA ILE A 63 8.45 6.52 10.27
C ILE A 63 8.67 8.04 10.29
N LEU A 64 8.02 8.80 9.41
CA LEU A 64 8.11 10.26 9.40
C LEU A 64 7.59 10.85 10.71
N ARG A 65 6.45 10.37 11.22
CA ARG A 65 5.92 10.81 12.51
C ARG A 65 6.83 10.43 13.68
N ILE A 66 7.39 9.22 13.69
CA ILE A 66 8.31 8.76 14.74
C ILE A 66 9.61 9.58 14.72
N TRP A 67 10.15 9.83 13.53
CA TRP A 67 11.37 10.61 13.34
C TRP A 67 11.17 12.08 13.74
N LEU A 68 10.05 12.70 13.35
CA LEU A 68 9.70 14.07 13.78
C LEU A 68 9.47 14.15 15.28
N LYS A 69 8.72 13.21 15.90
CA LYS A 69 8.53 13.18 17.36
C LYS A 69 9.86 13.06 18.11
N ARG A 70 10.75 12.22 17.60
CA ARG A 70 12.02 11.89 18.24
C ARG A 70 13.09 12.97 18.08
N ASN A 71 13.06 13.75 16.98
CA ASN A 71 14.09 14.76 16.70
C ASN A 71 13.64 16.21 16.89
N LEU A 72 12.33 16.51 16.91
CA LEU A 72 11.82 17.89 17.06
C LEU A 72 11.08 18.15 18.38
N ILE A 73 10.52 17.14 19.03
CA ILE A 73 9.64 17.34 20.21
C ILE A 73 10.33 16.92 21.51
N ASN A 74 11.20 15.91 21.47
CA ASN A 74 11.96 15.45 22.64
C ASN A 74 13.35 16.12 22.76
N GLY A 75 13.65 17.09 21.90
CA GLY A 75 14.89 17.89 21.90
C GLY A 75 14.69 19.33 22.35
N ILE A 76 13.53 19.65 22.93
CA ILE A 76 13.21 20.89 23.66
C ILE A 76 12.96 20.51 25.12
#